data_AF-A0AAD4ZVK8-F1
#
_entry.id   AF-A0AAD4ZVK8-F1
#
_cell.length_a   1.000
_cell.length_b   1.000
_cell.length_c   1.000
_cell.angle_alpha   90.00
_cell.angle_beta   90.00
_cell.angle_gamma   90.00
#
_symmetry.space_group_name_H-M   'P 1'
#
loop_
_entity.id
_entity.type
_entity.pdbx_description
1 polymer ?
#
loop_
_entity_poly.entity_id
_entity_poly.type
_entity_poly.pdbx_seq_one_letter_code
_entity_poly.pdbx_strand_id
1 'polypeptide(L)'
;MGFHLPFIFAILSLAVVALANHAAQPAPQLYWNSVLPNTQMPRSISELLHPDSTNEENIVNAVGNGKGKPEIFPLRNRNYVQSHYGVLNRNYVQSHYKKRPPPPENIPFANRKKYALGSPPSDNQLLHYRELAIFFFEKDMRPGATMKFQFPRNSNTATFLPRESAQLIPFSSNKLPEIFNHFSVKPTSVEAKTIKQTIEACEASGIKGEEKYCATSLESMVDFSTSKLGTRNVEAISTEVLERGATMSMHNYTTMPGLKKLAGDKVVVCHKENYPYAVFFCHAIKQTAAYVLSLKADDGEKVKAVTICHLDTSEWNPEHFSFQILNVKPGTVPICHFISTDAVAWVPKHKSA
;
A
#
# COMPACT_ATOMS: atom_id res chain seq x y z
N MET A 1 55.34 -69.83 -1.61
CA MET A 1 55.58 -68.48 -2.16
C MET A 1 54.28 -67.71 -2.05
N GLY A 2 54.14 -66.89 -1.00
CA GLY A 2 53.02 -65.96 -0.88
C GLY A 2 53.36 -64.64 -1.58
N PHE A 3 52.36 -63.83 -1.94
CA PHE A 3 52.05 -62.57 -1.26
C PHE A 3 50.84 -61.88 -1.93
N HIS A 4 50.18 -61.08 -1.09
CA HIS A 4 48.93 -60.36 -1.26
C HIS A 4 48.89 -59.39 -2.46
N LEU A 5 47.68 -59.22 -3.02
CA LEU A 5 47.31 -58.14 -3.92
C LEU A 5 46.55 -57.07 -3.11
N PRO A 6 47.08 -55.85 -2.91
CA PRO A 6 46.30 -54.79 -2.32
C PRO A 6 46.19 -53.54 -3.21
N PHE A 7 45.11 -52.80 -3.00
CA PHE A 7 44.92 -51.36 -3.30
C PHE A 7 45.23 -50.85 -4.71
N ILE A 8 44.20 -50.77 -5.57
CA ILE A 8 43.89 -49.51 -6.27
C ILE A 8 42.35 -49.33 -6.25
N PHE A 9 41.87 -48.74 -5.16
CA PHE A 9 40.56 -48.09 -5.11
C PHE A 9 40.65 -46.76 -5.88
N ALA A 10 39.53 -46.42 -6.52
CA ALA A 10 39.05 -45.06 -6.74
C ALA A 10 39.79 -44.16 -7.76
N ILE A 11 39.46 -44.31 -9.06
CA ILE A 11 39.20 -43.17 -9.95
C ILE A 11 38.07 -43.55 -10.93
N LEU A 12 36.84 -43.62 -10.41
CA LEU A 12 35.64 -43.45 -11.24
C LEU A 12 35.20 -42.01 -11.03
N SER A 13 35.73 -41.10 -11.83
CA SER A 13 35.39 -39.68 -11.80
C SER A 13 33.90 -39.54 -12.09
N LEU A 14 33.11 -39.30 -11.04
CA LEU A 14 31.75 -38.83 -11.16
C LEU A 14 31.78 -37.51 -11.95
N ALA A 15 31.33 -37.55 -13.19
CA ALA A 15 30.72 -36.39 -13.80
C ALA A 15 29.38 -36.15 -13.07
N VAL A 16 29.43 -35.49 -11.91
CA VAL A 16 28.25 -34.88 -11.32
C VAL A 16 27.90 -33.73 -12.25
N VAL A 17 27.02 -33.99 -13.22
CA VAL A 17 26.24 -32.93 -13.85
C VAL A 17 25.42 -32.33 -12.72
N ALA A 18 25.89 -31.22 -12.17
CA ALA A 18 25.11 -30.36 -11.30
C ALA A 18 23.97 -29.77 -12.16
N LEU A 19 22.90 -30.55 -12.34
CA LEU A 19 21.58 -30.01 -12.60
C LEU A 19 21.21 -29.24 -11.34
N ALA A 20 21.69 -28.00 -11.25
CA ALA A 20 21.06 -27.01 -10.40
C ALA A 20 19.59 -26.99 -10.83
N ASN A 21 18.71 -27.49 -9.96
CA ASN A 21 17.28 -27.21 -10.01
C ASN A 21 17.14 -25.69 -10.05
N HIS A 22 17.12 -25.10 -11.24
CA HIS A 22 16.65 -23.75 -11.43
C HIS A 22 15.14 -23.87 -11.21
N ALA A 23 14.70 -23.62 -9.98
CA ALA A 23 13.30 -23.31 -9.74
C ALA A 23 12.96 -22.20 -10.73
N ALA A 24 12.05 -22.49 -11.67
CA ALA A 24 11.64 -21.52 -12.67
C ALA A 24 11.14 -20.27 -11.93
N GLN A 25 11.69 -19.11 -12.27
CA GLN A 25 11.26 -17.86 -11.65
C GLN A 25 9.74 -17.68 -11.85
N PRO A 26 9.01 -17.17 -10.85
CA PRO A 26 7.59 -16.86 -11.01
C PRO A 26 7.34 -15.98 -12.24
N ALA A 27 6.25 -16.22 -12.97
CA ALA A 27 5.92 -15.45 -14.18
C ALA A 27 5.95 -13.92 -13.98
N PRO A 28 5.43 -13.37 -12.85
CA PRO A 28 5.55 -11.94 -12.57
C PRO A 28 7.01 -11.45 -12.46
N GLN A 29 7.91 -12.28 -11.90
CA GLN A 29 9.33 -11.95 -11.80
C GLN A 29 10.03 -11.94 -13.16
N LEU A 30 9.72 -12.91 -14.02
CA LEU A 30 10.22 -12.95 -15.39
C LEU A 30 9.76 -11.73 -16.18
N TYR A 31 8.49 -11.33 -16.02
CA TYR A 31 7.98 -10.11 -16.63
C TYR A 31 8.77 -8.88 -16.20
N TRP A 32 8.94 -8.68 -14.89
CA TRP A 32 9.69 -7.54 -14.34
C TRP A 32 11.10 -7.45 -14.94
N ASN A 33 11.84 -8.57 -14.93
CA ASN A 33 13.21 -8.61 -15.45
C ASN A 33 13.28 -8.34 -16.96
N SER A 34 12.24 -8.73 -17.71
CA SER A 34 12.13 -8.49 -19.14
C SER A 34 11.84 -7.03 -19.48
N VAL A 35 10.84 -6.42 -18.83
CA VAL A 35 10.39 -5.05 -19.17
C VAL A 35 11.15 -3.95 -18.43
N LEU A 36 11.81 -4.27 -17.31
CA LEU A 36 12.55 -3.36 -16.45
C LEU A 36 13.94 -3.92 -16.05
N PRO A 37 14.80 -4.27 -17.01
CA PRO A 37 16.06 -4.99 -16.74
C PRO A 37 17.05 -4.21 -15.84
N ASN A 38 16.93 -2.89 -15.79
CA ASN A 38 17.79 -2.02 -15.00
C ASN A 38 17.12 -1.50 -13.72
N THR A 39 15.95 -2.00 -13.35
CA THR A 39 15.20 -1.54 -12.17
C THR A 39 15.18 -2.66 -11.13
N GLN A 40 15.74 -2.37 -9.95
CA GLN A 40 15.68 -3.28 -8.82
C GLN A 40 14.22 -3.40 -8.34
N MET A 41 13.76 -4.63 -8.14
CA MET A 41 12.46 -4.88 -7.54
C MET A 41 12.52 -4.58 -6.02
N PRO A 42 11.66 -3.69 -5.51
CA PRO A 42 11.64 -3.39 -4.08
C PRO A 42 11.09 -4.59 -3.29
N ARG A 43 11.51 -4.69 -2.03
CA ARG A 43 11.13 -5.77 -1.12
C ARG A 43 9.61 -5.95 -0.98
N SER A 44 8.89 -4.84 -0.94
CA SER A 44 7.42 -4.76 -0.91
C SER A 44 6.72 -5.52 -2.04
N ILE A 45 7.39 -5.68 -3.18
CA ILE A 45 6.90 -6.40 -4.36
C ILE A 45 7.48 -7.81 -4.40
N SER A 46 8.78 -7.97 -4.13
CA SER A 46 9.44 -9.27 -4.22
C SER A 46 8.86 -10.30 -3.24
N GLU A 47 8.45 -9.86 -2.05
CA GLU A 47 7.78 -10.70 -1.06
C GLU A 47 6.40 -11.20 -1.53
N LEU A 48 5.82 -10.62 -2.59
CA LEU A 48 4.49 -10.95 -3.12
C LEU A 48 4.54 -11.81 -4.39
N LEU A 49 5.73 -12.21 -4.86
CA LEU A 49 5.86 -12.99 -6.10
C LEU A 49 5.67 -14.50 -5.92
N HIS A 50 5.76 -14.98 -4.68
CA HIS A 50 5.77 -16.40 -4.38
C HIS A 50 4.42 -16.75 -3.74
N PRO A 51 3.48 -17.37 -4.48
CA PRO A 51 2.38 -18.06 -3.82
C PRO A 51 3.02 -19.18 -3.00
N ASP A 52 2.86 -19.17 -1.68
CA ASP A 52 3.23 -20.35 -0.89
C ASP A 52 2.55 -21.57 -1.54
N SER A 53 3.33 -22.57 -1.92
CA SER A 53 2.88 -23.74 -2.69
C SER A 53 1.99 -24.69 -1.89
N THR A 54 1.43 -24.21 -0.78
CA THR A 54 0.44 -24.90 0.04
C THR A 54 -0.87 -24.14 -0.02
N ASN A 55 -1.71 -24.64 -0.94
CA ASN A 55 -3.16 -24.65 -0.85
C ASN A 55 -3.89 -23.36 -1.25
N GLU A 56 -4.82 -23.53 -2.19
CA GLU A 56 -5.96 -22.63 -2.46
C GLU A 56 -6.75 -22.25 -1.17
N GLU A 57 -6.53 -22.96 -0.06
CA GLU A 57 -7.03 -22.63 1.29
C GLU A 57 -6.46 -21.32 1.87
N ASN A 58 -5.28 -20.84 1.44
CA ASN A 58 -4.68 -19.62 1.99
C ASN A 58 -5.30 -18.32 1.45
N ILE A 59 -6.04 -18.39 0.35
CA ILE A 59 -6.83 -17.26 -0.17
C ILE A 59 -7.94 -16.88 0.84
N VAL A 60 -8.43 -17.86 1.61
CA VAL A 60 -9.45 -17.67 2.66
C VAL A 60 -8.84 -17.13 3.96
N ASN A 61 -7.57 -17.47 4.25
CA ASN A 61 -6.87 -17.02 5.46
C ASN A 61 -6.24 -15.62 5.33
N ALA A 62 -5.94 -15.15 4.11
CA ALA A 62 -5.37 -13.83 3.85
C ALA A 62 -6.28 -12.67 4.30
N VAL A 63 -7.57 -12.92 4.48
CA VAL A 63 -8.56 -11.92 4.90
C VAL A 63 -8.97 -12.09 6.39
N GLY A 64 -8.44 -13.08 7.14
CA GLY A 64 -8.98 -13.26 8.50
C GLY A 64 -8.42 -14.32 9.45
N ASN A 65 -7.21 -14.87 9.33
CA ASN A 65 -6.75 -15.81 10.36
C ASN A 65 -5.23 -15.82 10.67
N GLY A 66 -4.75 -14.75 11.31
CA GLY A 66 -3.52 -14.80 12.09
C GLY A 66 -3.80 -15.27 13.52
N LYS A 67 -3.67 -16.57 13.81
CA LYS A 67 -3.54 -17.06 15.19
C LYS A 67 -2.15 -16.70 15.71
N GLY A 68 -2.06 -15.48 16.22
CA GLY A 68 -0.91 -14.93 16.91
C GLY A 68 -1.26 -13.49 17.21
N LYS A 69 -1.50 -13.15 18.47
CA LYS A 69 -1.69 -11.76 18.88
C LYS A 69 -0.37 -11.01 18.64
N PRO A 70 -0.38 -9.93 17.86
CA PRO A 70 0.24 -8.69 18.30
C PRO A 70 -0.88 -7.78 18.78
N GLU A 71 -0.88 -7.50 20.08
CA GLU A 71 -1.63 -6.40 20.63
C GLU A 71 -1.10 -5.08 20.02
N ILE A 72 -2.01 -4.13 19.81
CA ILE A 72 -1.85 -2.80 19.19
C ILE A 72 -2.00 -2.76 17.65
N PHE A 73 -3.20 -3.13 17.18
CA PHE A 73 -3.89 -2.39 16.10
C PHE A 73 -5.37 -2.27 16.49
N PRO A 74 -5.99 -1.08 16.41
CA PRO A 74 -7.37 -0.91 16.84
C PRO A 74 -8.34 -1.37 15.74
N LEU A 75 -8.35 -2.67 15.45
CA LEU A 75 -9.41 -3.33 14.66
C LEU A 75 -10.77 -3.36 15.38
N ARG A 76 -10.86 -2.82 16.61
CA ARG A 76 -12.11 -2.71 17.37
C ARG A 76 -12.97 -1.51 17.00
N ASN A 77 -12.49 -0.57 16.16
CA ASN A 77 -13.31 0.57 15.77
C ASN A 77 -13.99 0.33 14.41
N ARG A 78 -15.32 0.20 14.45
CA ARG A 78 -16.25 0.06 13.29
C ARG A 78 -16.16 1.19 12.23
N ASN A 79 -15.25 2.13 12.41
CA ASN A 79 -15.02 3.32 11.59
C ASN A 79 -13.68 3.29 10.85
N TYR A 80 -12.91 2.20 10.92
CA TYR A 80 -11.76 1.99 10.03
C TYR A 80 -12.26 1.61 8.63
N VAL A 81 -12.92 2.56 7.97
CA VAL A 81 -12.86 2.64 6.51
C VAL A 81 -11.41 3.02 6.26
N GLN A 82 -10.67 2.12 5.62
CA GLN A 82 -9.33 2.38 5.12
C GLN A 82 -9.36 3.75 4.46
N SER A 83 -8.81 4.73 5.15
CA SER A 83 -8.79 6.12 4.72
C SER A 83 -7.81 6.18 3.57
N HIS A 84 -8.28 5.81 2.38
CA HIS A 84 -7.58 6.08 1.14
C HIS A 84 -7.36 7.58 1.10
N TYR A 85 -6.09 7.94 1.04
CA TYR A 85 -5.61 9.25 0.67
C TYR A 85 -6.36 9.66 -0.62
N GLY A 86 -7.41 10.48 -0.46
CA GLY A 86 -8.04 11.17 -1.59
C GLY A 86 -9.53 10.96 -1.89
N VAL A 87 -10.34 10.11 -1.23
CA VAL A 87 -11.78 10.05 -1.58
C VAL A 87 -12.71 9.71 -0.39
N LEU A 88 -13.52 10.68 0.03
CA LEU A 88 -14.77 10.42 0.76
C LEU A 88 -15.94 10.87 -0.11
N ASN A 89 -16.75 9.92 -0.60
CA ASN A 89 -17.97 10.19 -1.36
C ASN A 89 -19.21 10.12 -0.45
N ARG A 90 -20.14 11.05 -0.68
CA ARG A 90 -21.23 11.52 0.21
C ARG A 90 -22.35 10.49 0.45
N ASN A 91 -22.41 9.39 -0.30
CA ASN A 91 -23.52 8.42 -0.26
C ASN A 91 -23.43 7.37 0.87
N TYR A 92 -22.34 7.36 1.64
CA TYR A 92 -22.04 6.29 2.61
C TYR A 92 -22.80 6.38 3.95
N VAL A 93 -23.40 7.52 4.30
CA VAL A 93 -24.01 7.68 5.64
C VAL A 93 -25.44 7.13 5.73
N GLN A 94 -26.12 6.87 4.61
CA GLN A 94 -27.57 6.65 4.63
C GLN A 94 -28.00 5.19 4.91
N SER A 95 -27.14 4.19 4.76
CA SER A 95 -27.52 2.78 4.98
C SER A 95 -27.36 2.29 6.43
N HIS A 96 -26.72 3.06 7.32
CA HIS A 96 -26.34 2.59 8.66
C HIS A 96 -27.15 3.12 9.85
N TYR A 97 -28.24 3.84 9.63
CA TYR A 97 -29.16 4.23 10.72
C TYR A 97 -30.58 3.69 10.51
N LYS A 98 -30.77 2.39 10.73
CA LYS A 98 -32.06 1.85 11.19
C LYS A 98 -31.87 1.14 12.52
N LYS A 99 -32.02 1.92 13.60
CA LYS A 99 -32.50 1.54 14.95
C LYS A 99 -32.32 2.72 15.92
N ARG A 100 -33.12 3.76 15.75
CA ARG A 100 -33.53 4.68 16.84
C ARG A 100 -35.02 5.00 16.62
N PRO A 101 -35.82 5.16 17.70
CA PRO A 101 -37.23 5.50 17.57
C PRO A 101 -37.39 6.86 16.85
N PRO A 102 -38.51 7.09 16.14
CA PRO A 102 -38.72 8.33 15.41
C PRO A 102 -38.73 9.53 16.38
N PRO A 103 -38.20 10.69 15.97
CA PRO A 103 -38.34 11.92 16.75
C PRO A 103 -39.83 12.33 16.78
N PRO A 104 -40.28 13.02 17.84
CA PRO A 104 -41.65 13.51 17.92
C PRO A 104 -41.96 14.43 16.73
N GLU A 105 -43.07 14.16 16.05
CA GLU A 105 -43.62 15.00 14.98
C GLU A 105 -43.95 16.38 15.56
N ASN A 106 -43.11 17.38 15.27
CA ASN A 106 -43.46 18.80 15.05
C ASN A 106 -42.20 19.68 15.08
N ILE A 107 -41.42 19.70 13.99
CA ILE A 107 -40.41 20.75 13.77
C ILE A 107 -40.66 21.40 12.39
N PRO A 108 -40.83 22.73 12.32
CA PRO A 108 -41.15 23.45 11.07
C PRO A 108 -40.10 23.28 9.96
N PHE A 109 -40.57 23.32 8.72
CA PHE A 109 -39.87 23.03 7.46
C PHE A 109 -38.58 23.84 7.16
N ALA A 110 -38.19 24.80 7.99
CA ALA A 110 -37.05 25.69 7.75
C ALA A 110 -35.66 25.10 8.06
N ASN A 111 -35.56 23.98 8.80
CA ASN A 111 -34.28 23.43 9.26
C ASN A 111 -33.74 22.23 8.46
N ARG A 112 -34.29 21.94 7.28
CA ARG A 112 -33.91 20.75 6.48
C ARG A 112 -32.53 20.83 5.80
N LYS A 113 -31.82 21.97 5.86
CA LYS A 113 -30.50 22.16 5.24
C LYS A 113 -29.29 21.72 6.07
N LYS A 114 -29.47 21.24 7.31
CA LYS A 114 -28.35 20.86 8.20
C LYS A 114 -28.04 19.36 8.28
N TYR A 115 -28.72 18.51 7.51
CA TYR A 115 -28.53 17.06 7.52
C TYR A 115 -28.05 16.54 6.16
N ALA A 116 -26.82 16.88 5.78
CA ALA A 116 -26.13 16.31 4.62
C ALA A 116 -24.59 16.25 4.76
N LEU A 117 -24.06 16.53 5.96
CA LEU A 117 -22.64 16.42 6.27
C LEU A 117 -22.48 15.27 7.27
N GLY A 118 -21.67 14.26 6.94
CA GLY A 118 -21.18 13.34 7.96
C GLY A 118 -20.50 14.17 9.07
N SER A 119 -20.71 13.79 10.33
CA SER A 119 -20.12 14.55 11.44
C SER A 119 -18.60 14.60 11.26
N PRO A 120 -17.98 15.79 11.40
CA PRO A 120 -16.53 15.90 11.47
C PRO A 120 -15.96 14.96 12.53
N PRO A 121 -14.73 14.43 12.36
CA PRO A 121 -14.07 13.69 13.43
C PRO A 121 -14.07 14.56 14.69
N SER A 122 -14.32 13.95 15.85
CA SER A 122 -14.31 14.71 17.11
C SER A 122 -12.92 15.28 17.37
N ASP A 123 -12.84 16.37 18.13
CA ASP A 123 -11.56 17.01 18.45
C ASP A 123 -10.52 16.02 19.02
N ASN A 124 -10.97 15.04 19.82
CA ASN A 124 -10.13 13.97 20.35
C ASN A 124 -9.61 12.99 19.29
N GLN A 125 -10.38 12.72 18.23
CA GLN A 125 -9.90 11.92 17.11
C GLN A 125 -8.90 12.72 16.27
N LEU A 126 -9.19 14.00 16.00
CA LEU A 126 -8.27 14.87 15.27
C LEU A 126 -6.93 15.04 16.01
N LEU A 127 -6.95 15.15 17.33
CA LEU A 127 -5.78 15.12 18.20
C LEU A 127 -4.99 13.81 18.05
N HIS A 128 -5.66 12.65 18.10
CA HIS A 128 -5.01 11.35 17.88
C HIS A 128 -4.35 11.27 16.50
N TYR A 129 -5.01 11.71 15.44
CA TYR A 129 -4.44 11.69 14.09
C TYR A 129 -3.30 12.70 13.90
N ARG A 130 -3.35 13.83 14.60
CA ARG A 130 -2.25 14.81 14.67
C ARG A 130 -1.05 14.23 15.41
N GLU A 131 -1.28 13.42 16.44
CA GLU A 131 -0.22 12.67 17.16
C GLU A 131 0.39 11.53 16.33
N LEU A 132 -0.34 11.00 15.34
CA LEU A 132 0.14 9.98 14.41
C LEU A 132 1.01 10.54 13.27
N ALA A 133 1.14 11.88 13.16
CA ALA A 133 1.92 12.59 12.14
C ALA A 133 1.76 12.03 10.70
N ILE A 134 0.54 11.65 10.34
CA ILE A 134 0.22 11.05 9.03
C ILE A 134 0.60 12.00 7.89
N PHE A 135 0.47 13.31 8.13
CA PHE A 135 0.91 14.36 7.24
C PHE A 135 1.82 15.34 7.98
N PHE A 136 2.79 15.88 7.25
CA PHE A 136 3.76 16.86 7.74
C PHE A 136 4.19 17.81 6.61
N PHE A 137 4.96 18.85 6.94
CA PHE A 137 5.49 19.78 5.94
C PHE A 137 6.87 19.34 5.47
N GLU A 138 7.25 19.75 4.27
CA GLU A 138 8.57 19.43 3.70
C GLU A 138 9.73 19.87 4.61
N LYS A 139 9.60 21.03 5.26
CA LYS A 139 10.59 21.58 6.22
C LYS A 139 10.80 20.70 7.47
N ASP A 140 9.86 19.80 7.77
CA ASP A 140 9.92 18.93 8.95
C ASP A 140 10.84 17.71 8.71
N MET A 141 11.31 17.51 7.47
CA MET A 141 12.32 16.49 7.10
C MET A 141 13.77 16.98 7.22
N ARG A 142 14.02 18.11 7.89
CA ARG A 142 15.39 18.61 8.08
C ARG A 142 16.20 17.66 8.98
N PRO A 143 17.52 17.50 8.75
CA PRO A 143 18.37 16.70 9.62
C PRO A 143 18.23 17.13 11.09
N GLY A 144 18.09 16.15 11.98
CA GLY A 144 17.86 16.37 13.42
C GLY A 144 16.41 16.64 13.82
N ALA A 145 15.48 16.83 12.87
CA ALA A 145 14.06 16.91 13.20
C ALA A 145 13.53 15.54 13.65
N THR A 146 12.72 15.55 14.69
CA THR A 146 12.10 14.35 15.26
C THR A 146 10.59 14.39 15.05
N MET A 147 10.02 13.27 14.64
CA MET A 147 8.58 13.09 14.45
C MET A 147 8.12 11.76 15.03
N LYS A 148 6.95 11.77 15.67
CA LYS A 148 6.33 10.57 16.22
C LYS A 148 5.51 9.90 15.13
N PHE A 149 5.88 8.69 14.71
CA PHE A 149 5.22 7.98 13.62
C PHE A 149 5.21 6.47 13.89
N GLN A 150 4.31 5.75 13.24
CA GLN A 150 4.35 4.29 13.13
C GLN A 150 4.25 3.99 11.65
N PHE A 151 5.19 3.21 11.11
CA PHE A 151 5.15 2.82 9.72
C PHE A 151 4.04 1.80 9.49
N PRO A 152 2.94 2.14 8.79
CA PRO A 152 1.89 1.18 8.54
C PRO A 152 2.41 0.07 7.64
N ARG A 153 1.92 -1.14 7.89
CA ARG A 153 2.11 -2.31 7.04
C ARG A 153 0.77 -3.01 6.89
N ASN A 154 0.35 -3.26 5.66
CA ASN A 154 -0.80 -4.12 5.42
C ASN A 154 -0.47 -5.56 5.87
N SER A 155 -1.32 -6.10 6.75
CA SER A 155 -1.19 -7.48 7.27
C SER A 155 -1.62 -8.54 6.26
N ASN A 156 -2.31 -8.16 5.18
CA ASN A 156 -2.68 -9.06 4.11
C ASN A 156 -1.40 -9.55 3.40
N THR A 157 -1.18 -10.85 3.42
CA THR A 157 -0.01 -11.52 2.83
C THR A 157 -0.28 -12.07 1.43
N ALA A 158 -1.44 -11.78 0.84
CA ALA A 158 -1.80 -12.27 -0.47
C ALA A 158 -0.81 -11.79 -1.54
N THR A 159 -0.54 -12.69 -2.49
CA THR A 159 0.50 -12.60 -3.51
C THR A 159 -0.10 -12.23 -4.86
N PHE A 160 0.74 -11.86 -5.82
CA PHE A 160 0.27 -11.60 -7.18
C PHE A 160 -0.24 -12.87 -7.84
N LEU A 161 -1.38 -12.76 -8.53
CA LEU A 161 -1.75 -13.71 -9.55
C LEU A 161 -1.04 -13.36 -10.86
N PRO A 162 -0.71 -14.37 -11.69
CA PRO A 162 -0.36 -14.11 -13.09
C PRO A 162 -1.44 -13.27 -13.76
N ARG A 163 -1.04 -12.36 -14.66
CA ARG A 163 -1.96 -11.47 -15.38
C ARG A 163 -3.13 -12.24 -16.00
N GLU A 164 -2.86 -13.37 -16.64
CA GLU A 164 -3.86 -14.19 -17.33
C GLU A 164 -4.93 -14.69 -16.34
N SER A 165 -4.51 -15.12 -15.15
CA SER A 165 -5.43 -15.55 -14.08
C SER A 165 -6.20 -14.38 -13.49
N ALA A 166 -5.53 -13.26 -13.23
CA ALA A 166 -6.16 -12.06 -12.67
C ALA A 166 -7.26 -11.50 -13.59
N GLN A 167 -7.06 -11.56 -14.92
CA GLN A 167 -8.03 -11.10 -15.92
C GLN A 167 -9.29 -11.95 -16.01
N LEU A 168 -9.24 -13.22 -15.58
CA LEU A 168 -10.41 -14.10 -15.52
C LEU A 168 -11.30 -13.80 -14.32
N ILE A 169 -10.80 -13.06 -13.33
CA ILE A 169 -11.53 -12.72 -12.11
C ILE A 169 -12.16 -11.34 -12.29
N PRO A 170 -13.49 -11.20 -12.21
CA PRO A 170 -14.11 -9.89 -12.31
C PRO A 170 -13.63 -8.97 -11.18
N PHE A 171 -13.36 -7.71 -11.50
CA PHE A 171 -13.01 -6.67 -10.54
C PHE A 171 -13.96 -5.48 -10.72
N SER A 172 -15.20 -5.62 -10.25
CA SER A 172 -16.21 -4.55 -10.30
C SER A 172 -17.30 -4.72 -9.25
N SER A 173 -17.81 -3.60 -8.72
CA SER A 173 -18.86 -3.59 -7.70
C SER A 173 -20.17 -4.19 -8.22
N ASN A 174 -20.39 -4.18 -9.54
CA ASN A 174 -21.56 -4.80 -10.18
C ASN A 174 -21.46 -6.33 -10.27
N LYS A 175 -20.29 -6.91 -9.99
CA LYS A 175 -20.00 -8.34 -10.12
C LYS A 175 -19.68 -9.02 -8.77
N LEU A 176 -20.02 -8.37 -7.65
CA LEU A 176 -19.74 -8.90 -6.31
C LEU A 176 -20.22 -10.35 -6.07
N PRO A 177 -21.41 -10.79 -6.53
CA PRO A 177 -21.81 -12.19 -6.35
C PRO A 177 -20.88 -13.19 -7.04
N GLU A 178 -20.38 -12.86 -8.24
CA GLU A 178 -19.44 -13.69 -8.99
C GLU A 178 -18.08 -13.75 -8.28
N ILE A 179 -17.62 -12.61 -7.77
CA ILE A 179 -16.37 -12.50 -6.98
C ILE A 179 -16.47 -13.33 -5.70
N PHE A 180 -17.57 -13.19 -4.95
CA PHE A 180 -17.78 -13.92 -3.72
C PHE A 180 -17.85 -15.42 -3.96
N ASN A 181 -18.53 -15.86 -5.04
CA ASN A 181 -18.58 -17.27 -5.41
C ASN A 181 -17.20 -17.81 -5.81
N HIS A 182 -16.43 -17.06 -6.60
CA HIS A 182 -15.08 -17.45 -7.03
C HIS A 182 -14.14 -17.68 -5.83
N PHE A 183 -14.19 -16.79 -4.83
CA PHE A 183 -13.34 -16.90 -3.63
C PHE A 183 -13.99 -17.66 -2.46
N SER A 184 -15.16 -18.27 -2.67
CA SER A 184 -15.93 -18.95 -1.61
C SER A 184 -16.20 -18.07 -0.37
N VAL A 185 -16.41 -16.77 -0.58
CA VAL A 185 -16.66 -15.78 0.46
C VAL A 185 -18.16 -15.67 0.75
N LYS A 186 -18.54 -15.70 2.03
CA LYS A 186 -19.93 -15.54 2.46
C LYS A 186 -20.37 -14.07 2.33
N PRO A 187 -21.46 -13.73 1.62
CA PRO A 187 -21.82 -12.33 1.33
C PRO A 187 -22.02 -11.39 2.55
N THR A 188 -22.31 -11.95 3.73
CA THR A 188 -22.52 -11.20 4.97
C THR A 188 -21.28 -11.12 5.88
N SER A 189 -20.16 -11.68 5.43
CA SER A 189 -18.93 -11.77 6.23
C SER A 189 -18.14 -10.45 6.22
N VAL A 190 -17.14 -10.37 7.09
CA VAL A 190 -16.23 -9.21 7.13
C VAL A 190 -15.41 -9.15 5.85
N GLU A 191 -14.99 -10.32 5.34
CA GLU A 191 -14.24 -10.48 4.09
C GLU A 191 -15.02 -9.95 2.89
N ALA A 192 -16.31 -10.28 2.77
CA ALA A 192 -17.19 -9.76 1.72
C ALA A 192 -17.28 -8.22 1.76
N LYS A 193 -17.38 -7.66 2.97
CA LYS A 193 -17.40 -6.21 3.17
C LYS A 193 -16.08 -5.57 2.73
N THR A 194 -14.95 -6.14 3.10
CA THR A 194 -13.62 -5.65 2.71
C THR A 194 -13.43 -5.68 1.19
N ILE A 195 -13.74 -6.80 0.54
CA ILE A 195 -13.70 -6.94 -0.94
C ILE A 195 -14.53 -5.85 -1.61
N LYS A 196 -15.78 -5.68 -1.15
CA LYS A 196 -16.68 -4.66 -1.67
C LYS A 196 -16.10 -3.26 -1.50
N GLN A 197 -15.59 -2.93 -0.32
CA GLN A 197 -15.01 -1.61 -0.02
C GLN A 197 -13.79 -1.30 -0.88
N THR A 198 -12.89 -2.27 -1.07
CA THR A 198 -11.72 -2.13 -1.94
C THR A 198 -12.13 -1.82 -3.37
N ILE A 199 -13.09 -2.57 -3.93
CA ILE A 199 -13.55 -2.35 -5.31
C ILE A 199 -14.25 -0.98 -5.44
N GLU A 200 -15.12 -0.63 -4.51
CA GLU A 200 -15.81 0.67 -4.52
C GLU A 200 -14.81 1.85 -4.44
N ALA A 201 -13.74 1.71 -3.65
CA ALA A 201 -12.69 2.73 -3.56
C ALA A 201 -11.88 2.84 -4.88
N CYS A 202 -11.61 1.70 -5.52
CA CYS A 202 -11.00 1.64 -6.84
C CYS A 202 -11.85 2.32 -7.92
N GLU A 203 -13.17 2.13 -7.89
CA GLU A 203 -14.12 2.69 -8.87
C GLU A 203 -14.51 4.15 -8.57
N ALA A 204 -14.34 4.63 -7.34
CA ALA A 204 -14.71 5.99 -6.94
C ALA A 204 -14.00 7.06 -7.80
N SER A 205 -14.55 8.26 -7.94
CA SER A 205 -13.83 9.33 -8.65
C SER A 205 -12.62 9.82 -7.85
N GLY A 206 -11.50 10.05 -8.52
CA GLY A 206 -10.29 10.60 -7.90
C GLY A 206 -10.35 12.11 -7.73
N ILE A 207 -9.26 12.69 -7.22
CA ILE A 207 -9.04 14.14 -7.15
C ILE A 207 -8.92 14.69 -8.58
N LYS A 208 -9.35 15.93 -8.81
CA LYS A 208 -9.19 16.57 -10.12
C LYS A 208 -7.69 16.65 -10.47
N GLY A 209 -7.33 16.07 -11.62
CA GLY A 209 -5.94 15.98 -12.08
C GLY A 209 -5.17 14.75 -11.58
N GLU A 210 -5.78 13.91 -10.75
CA GLU A 210 -5.25 12.60 -10.37
C GLU A 210 -5.57 11.57 -11.47
N GLU A 211 -4.56 10.82 -11.87
CA GLU A 211 -4.73 9.63 -12.71
C GLU A 211 -4.60 8.41 -11.81
N LYS A 212 -5.64 7.57 -11.69
CA LYS A 212 -5.64 6.40 -10.81
C LYS A 212 -6.05 5.12 -11.52
N TYR A 213 -5.61 3.99 -10.97
CA TYR A 213 -5.85 2.65 -11.50
C TYR A 213 -5.66 1.61 -10.41
N CYS A 214 -6.56 0.63 -10.32
CA CYS A 214 -6.33 -0.54 -9.47
C CYS A 214 -5.69 -1.65 -10.28
N ALA A 215 -4.41 -1.89 -10.02
CA ALA A 215 -3.61 -2.93 -10.63
C ALA A 215 -3.92 -4.28 -9.99
N THR A 216 -4.50 -5.19 -10.77
CA THR A 216 -4.83 -6.56 -10.34
C THR A 216 -3.71 -7.57 -10.61
N SER A 217 -2.63 -7.14 -11.25
CA SER A 217 -1.42 -7.95 -11.44
C SER A 217 -0.17 -7.07 -11.39
N LEU A 218 1.00 -7.68 -11.15
CA LEU A 218 2.28 -6.94 -11.15
C LEU A 218 2.50 -6.25 -12.50
N GLU A 219 2.22 -6.96 -13.58
CA GLU A 219 2.40 -6.47 -14.93
C GLU A 219 1.51 -5.25 -15.17
N SER A 220 0.24 -5.28 -14.71
CA SER A 220 -0.67 -4.13 -14.83
C SER A 220 -0.20 -2.91 -14.04
N MET A 221 0.46 -3.12 -12.89
CA MET A 221 1.08 -2.06 -12.09
C MET A 221 2.26 -1.42 -12.83
N VAL A 222 3.13 -2.23 -13.42
CA VAL A 222 4.28 -1.79 -14.22
C VAL A 222 3.81 -1.00 -15.44
N ASP A 223 2.80 -1.50 -16.14
CA ASP A 223 2.26 -0.84 -17.34
C ASP A 223 1.65 0.52 -17.01
N PHE A 224 0.85 0.59 -15.95
CA PHE A 224 0.30 1.87 -15.48
C PHE A 224 1.43 2.82 -15.10
N SER A 225 2.38 2.39 -14.28
CA SER A 225 3.44 3.24 -13.74
C SER A 225 4.34 3.80 -14.83
N THR A 226 4.83 2.95 -15.74
CA THR A 226 5.69 3.37 -16.85
C THR A 226 4.95 4.23 -17.88
N SER A 227 3.67 3.93 -18.14
CA SER A 227 2.81 4.77 -19.00
C SER A 227 2.63 6.17 -18.42
N LYS A 228 2.32 6.28 -17.12
CA LYS A 228 2.12 7.59 -16.47
C LYS A 228 3.40 8.40 -16.36
N LEU A 229 4.55 7.74 -16.19
CA LEU A 229 5.86 8.39 -16.17
C LEU A 229 6.41 8.68 -17.58
N GLY A 230 5.81 8.12 -18.64
CA GLY A 230 6.26 8.30 -20.02
C GLY A 230 7.63 7.65 -20.32
N THR A 231 8.09 6.73 -19.48
CA THR A 231 9.39 6.07 -19.63
C THR A 231 9.42 4.70 -18.95
N ARG A 232 10.26 3.79 -19.46
CA ARG A 232 10.62 2.52 -18.80
C ARG A 232 11.94 2.60 -18.02
N ASN A 233 12.69 3.70 -18.15
CA ASN A 233 13.86 3.96 -17.33
C ASN A 233 13.38 4.53 -15.98
N VAL A 234 13.02 3.66 -15.04
CA VAL A 234 12.37 4.03 -13.77
C VAL A 234 13.09 3.41 -12.56
N GLU A 235 12.92 4.02 -11.40
CA GLU A 235 13.18 3.42 -10.08
C GLU A 235 11.85 3.07 -9.42
N ALA A 236 11.79 1.90 -8.79
CA ALA A 236 10.72 1.47 -7.91
C ALA A 236 11.28 1.38 -6.49
N ILE A 237 10.72 2.15 -5.57
CA ILE A 237 11.31 2.36 -4.23
C ILE A 237 10.20 2.23 -3.19
N SER A 238 10.51 1.53 -2.10
CA SER A 238 9.60 1.38 -0.97
C SER A 238 10.31 1.78 0.32
N THR A 239 9.51 2.08 1.34
CA THR A 239 10.04 2.24 2.69
C THR A 239 10.61 0.91 3.17
N GLU A 240 11.91 0.89 3.46
CA GLU A 240 12.63 -0.28 3.95
C GLU A 240 12.86 -0.14 5.45
N VAL A 241 12.37 -1.13 6.18
CA VAL A 241 12.56 -1.25 7.62
C VAL A 241 13.58 -2.36 7.85
N LEU A 242 14.69 -2.04 8.52
CA LEU A 242 15.78 -3.01 8.71
C LEU A 242 15.45 -4.07 9.77
N GLU A 243 14.68 -3.71 10.80
CA GLU A 243 14.25 -4.62 11.86
C GLU A 243 12.71 -4.73 11.90
N ARG A 244 12.13 -5.73 12.58
CA ARG A 244 10.66 -5.89 12.57
C ARG A 244 9.91 -4.87 13.44
N GLY A 245 10.59 -4.18 14.35
CA GLY A 245 10.01 -3.38 15.43
C GLY A 245 9.21 -2.15 14.97
N ALA A 246 9.74 -1.38 14.02
CA ALA A 246 9.17 -0.09 13.58
C ALA A 246 7.75 -0.14 13.01
N THR A 247 7.26 -1.33 12.62
CA THR A 247 5.88 -1.50 12.12
C THR A 247 4.86 -1.77 13.23
N MET A 248 5.33 -2.15 14.43
CA MET A 248 4.47 -2.63 15.52
C MET A 248 4.09 -1.53 16.53
N SER A 249 4.88 -0.46 16.64
CA SER A 249 4.68 0.59 17.64
C SER A 249 4.94 1.99 17.09
N MET A 250 4.40 2.99 17.79
CA MET A 250 4.75 4.39 17.57
C MET A 250 6.13 4.68 18.15
N HIS A 251 7.01 5.25 17.33
CA HIS A 251 8.36 5.65 17.74
C HIS A 251 8.62 7.12 17.42
N ASN A 252 9.55 7.73 18.16
CA ASN A 252 10.12 9.01 17.77
C ASN A 252 11.25 8.78 16.77
N TYR A 253 11.01 9.15 15.51
CA TYR A 253 11.99 9.05 14.44
C TYR A 253 12.72 10.36 14.26
N THR A 254 14.04 10.33 14.40
CA THR A 254 14.92 11.47 14.11
C THR A 254 15.47 11.34 12.70
N THR A 255 15.37 12.42 11.92
CA THR A 255 15.86 12.47 10.55
C THR A 255 17.39 12.55 10.53
N MET A 256 18.02 11.57 9.89
CA MET A 256 19.47 11.54 9.71
C MET A 256 19.88 12.42 8.50
N PRO A 257 21.14 12.89 8.44
CA PRO A 257 21.67 13.52 7.24
C PRO A 257 21.54 12.62 6.00
N GLY A 258 21.42 13.22 4.82
CA GLY A 258 21.34 12.49 3.54
C GLY A 258 19.96 12.42 2.90
N LEU A 259 19.06 13.36 3.21
CA LEU A 259 17.80 13.55 2.47
C LEU A 259 18.09 13.70 0.97
N LYS A 260 17.52 12.80 0.16
CA LYS A 260 17.68 12.79 -1.30
C LYS A 260 16.32 13.04 -1.95
N LYS A 261 16.19 14.16 -2.67
CA LYS A 261 15.08 14.37 -3.59
C LYS A 261 15.28 13.49 -4.83
N LEU A 262 14.25 12.74 -5.20
CA LEU A 262 14.27 11.90 -6.40
C LEU A 262 13.93 12.72 -7.64
N ALA A 263 14.32 12.18 -8.79
CA ALA A 263 14.13 12.80 -10.09
C ALA A 263 12.64 12.87 -10.48
N GLY A 264 12.29 13.94 -11.20
CA GLY A 264 10.95 14.14 -11.74
C GLY A 264 10.00 14.92 -10.81
N ASP A 265 8.97 15.50 -11.42
CA ASP A 265 7.85 16.22 -10.80
C ASP A 265 6.52 15.45 -10.89
N LYS A 266 6.59 14.23 -11.43
CA LYS A 266 5.52 13.25 -11.50
C LYS A 266 5.99 11.95 -10.88
N VAL A 267 5.23 11.47 -9.91
CA VAL A 267 5.49 10.24 -9.16
C VAL A 267 4.24 9.39 -9.27
N VAL A 268 4.41 8.08 -9.48
CA VAL A 268 3.31 7.12 -9.36
C VAL A 268 3.49 6.40 -8.04
N VAL A 269 2.46 6.38 -7.21
CA VAL A 269 2.46 5.61 -5.95
C VAL A 269 1.42 4.52 -6.05
N CYS A 270 1.79 3.31 -5.66
CA CYS A 270 0.89 2.16 -5.62
C CYS A 270 0.82 1.64 -4.18
N HIS A 271 -0.39 1.59 -3.63
CA HIS A 271 -0.69 1.12 -2.29
C HIS A 271 -1.32 -0.27 -2.34
N LYS A 272 -0.84 -1.21 -1.52
CA LYS A 272 -1.40 -2.55 -1.47
C LYS A 272 -2.77 -2.54 -0.81
N GLU A 273 -3.74 -3.16 -1.47
CA GLU A 273 -5.11 -3.25 -1.02
C GLU A 273 -5.46 -4.55 -0.31
N ASN A 274 -6.50 -4.51 0.52
CA ASN A 274 -7.04 -5.68 1.20
C ASN A 274 -7.95 -6.49 0.26
N TYR A 275 -7.34 -7.29 -0.60
CA TYR A 275 -8.04 -8.14 -1.57
C TYR A 275 -7.56 -9.61 -1.47
N PRO A 276 -8.34 -10.61 -1.94
CA PRO A 276 -7.96 -12.03 -1.85
C PRO A 276 -6.66 -12.41 -2.58
N TYR A 277 -6.21 -11.58 -3.51
CA TYR A 277 -4.87 -11.61 -4.09
C TYR A 277 -4.28 -10.19 -4.09
N ALA A 278 -2.99 -10.05 -4.39
CA ALA A 278 -2.33 -8.75 -4.40
C ALA A 278 -2.94 -7.81 -5.46
N VAL A 279 -3.69 -6.82 -4.99
CA VAL A 279 -4.20 -5.69 -5.76
C VAL A 279 -3.54 -4.42 -5.24
N PHE A 280 -3.20 -3.50 -6.13
CA PHE A 280 -2.60 -2.22 -5.77
C PHE A 280 -3.45 -1.06 -6.29
N PHE A 281 -3.86 -0.15 -5.40
CA PHE A 281 -4.37 1.15 -5.78
C PHE A 281 -3.20 2.05 -6.20
N CYS A 282 -3.05 2.27 -7.49
CA CYS A 282 -2.04 3.14 -8.07
C CYS A 282 -2.62 4.50 -8.42
N HIS A 283 -1.88 5.56 -8.15
CA HIS A 283 -2.24 6.90 -8.57
C HIS A 283 -1.02 7.77 -8.91
N ALA A 284 -1.26 8.78 -9.73
CA ALA A 284 -0.29 9.80 -10.11
C ALA A 284 -0.95 11.17 -10.00
N ILE A 285 -0.36 12.04 -9.17
CA ILE A 285 -0.79 13.42 -9.00
C ILE A 285 0.30 14.31 -9.59
N LYS A 286 -0.10 15.35 -10.33
CA LYS A 286 0.84 16.33 -10.89
C LYS A 286 1.48 17.14 -9.77
N GLN A 287 2.69 17.65 -10.02
CA GLN A 287 3.43 18.47 -9.04
C GLN A 287 3.66 17.70 -7.74
N THR A 288 4.16 16.48 -7.86
CA THR A 288 4.49 15.61 -6.72
C THR A 288 5.99 15.33 -6.74
N ALA A 289 6.62 15.45 -5.58
CA ALA A 289 8.02 15.12 -5.39
C ALA A 289 8.14 13.91 -4.45
N ALA A 290 9.10 13.04 -4.75
CA ALA A 290 9.46 11.93 -3.89
C ALA A 290 10.83 12.17 -3.25
N TYR A 291 10.98 11.76 -2.00
CA TYR A 291 12.20 11.88 -1.22
C TYR A 291 12.54 10.54 -0.59
N VAL A 292 13.84 10.27 -0.45
CA VAL A 292 14.37 9.16 0.35
C VAL A 292 15.19 9.75 1.48
N LEU A 293 14.92 9.29 2.70
CA LEU A 293 15.63 9.73 3.90
C LEU A 293 15.83 8.56 4.85
N SER A 294 16.91 8.64 5.62
CA SER A 294 17.16 7.71 6.72
C SER A 294 16.63 8.30 8.01
N LEU A 295 15.84 7.51 8.72
CA LEU A 295 15.31 7.84 10.04
C LEU A 295 15.92 6.90 11.07
N LYS A 296 16.14 7.41 12.27
CA LYS A 296 16.55 6.63 13.44
C LYS A 296 15.49 6.74 14.53
N ALA A 297 14.88 5.62 14.90
CA ALA A 297 13.96 5.52 16.02
C ALA A 297 14.67 5.70 17.37
N ASP A 298 13.88 5.95 18.41
CA ASP A 298 14.32 6.07 19.79
C ASP A 298 14.87 4.75 20.37
N ASP A 299 14.39 3.60 19.90
CA ASP A 299 14.93 2.27 20.20
C ASP A 299 16.22 1.91 19.42
N GLY A 300 16.67 2.82 18.55
CA GLY A 300 17.87 2.67 17.74
C GLY A 300 17.64 2.05 16.36
N GLU A 301 16.41 1.62 16.04
CA GLU A 301 16.06 1.07 14.73
C GLU A 301 16.24 2.11 13.62
N LYS A 302 16.70 1.65 12.45
CA LYS A 302 16.90 2.50 11.28
C LYS A 302 15.90 2.16 10.19
N VAL A 303 15.27 3.20 9.64
CA VAL A 303 14.31 3.08 8.55
C VAL A 303 14.81 3.91 7.38
N LYS A 304 14.86 3.32 6.19
CA LYS A 304 15.01 4.06 4.94
C LYS A 304 13.60 4.37 4.45
N ALA A 305 13.12 5.56 4.79
CA ALA A 305 11.78 5.99 4.50
C ALA A 305 11.68 6.60 3.10
N VAL A 306 10.55 6.36 2.45
CA VAL A 306 10.14 7.06 1.24
C VAL A 306 9.02 8.03 1.60
N THR A 307 9.18 9.28 1.22
CA THR A 307 8.21 10.36 1.45
C THR A 307 7.72 10.91 0.13
N ILE A 308 6.42 11.18 0.08
CA ILE A 308 5.75 11.82 -1.04
C ILE A 308 5.27 13.18 -0.57
N CYS A 309 5.61 14.23 -1.31
CA CYS A 309 5.14 15.59 -1.11
C CYS A 309 4.32 16.04 -2.31
N HIS A 310 3.06 16.39 -2.08
CA HIS A 310 2.23 17.05 -3.08
C HIS A 310 2.46 18.55 -2.98
N LEU A 311 3.11 19.11 -3.99
CA LEU A 311 3.57 20.50 -4.01
C LEU A 311 2.43 21.47 -4.33
N ASP A 312 1.43 21.02 -5.09
CA ASP A 312 0.20 21.75 -5.35
C ASP A 312 -1.02 20.93 -4.91
N THR A 313 -1.71 21.45 -3.91
CA THR A 313 -2.93 20.85 -3.34
C THR A 313 -4.16 21.71 -3.58
N SER A 314 -4.10 22.69 -4.47
CA SER A 314 -5.18 23.67 -4.73
C SER A 314 -6.49 23.02 -5.19
N GLU A 315 -6.39 21.93 -5.96
CA GLU A 315 -7.53 21.18 -6.51
C GLU A 315 -8.02 20.05 -5.57
N TRP A 316 -7.40 19.90 -4.39
CA TRP A 316 -7.83 18.91 -3.41
C TRP A 316 -9.13 19.35 -2.74
N ASN A 317 -9.93 18.38 -2.29
CA ASN A 317 -11.12 18.66 -1.50
C ASN A 317 -10.72 19.51 -0.27
N PRO A 318 -11.31 20.70 -0.04
CA PRO A 318 -11.02 21.51 1.15
C PRO A 318 -11.29 20.80 2.48
N GLU A 319 -12.17 19.79 2.49
CA GLU A 319 -12.45 18.94 3.65
C GLU A 319 -11.46 17.76 3.77
N HIS A 320 -10.46 17.66 2.88
CA HIS A 320 -9.46 16.58 2.94
C HIS A 320 -8.74 16.59 4.29
N PHE A 321 -8.51 15.39 4.81
CA PHE A 321 -8.10 15.20 6.20
C PHE A 321 -6.73 15.84 6.53
N SER A 322 -5.83 15.91 5.54
CA SER A 322 -4.53 16.59 5.68
C SER A 322 -4.66 18.07 6.06
N PHE A 323 -5.66 18.79 5.52
CA PHE A 323 -5.88 20.21 5.83
C PHE A 323 -6.35 20.41 7.26
N GLN A 324 -7.12 19.46 7.79
CA GLN A 324 -7.59 19.47 9.17
C GLN A 324 -6.44 19.18 10.14
N ILE A 325 -5.58 18.19 9.84
CA ILE A 325 -4.41 17.84 10.67
C ILE A 325 -3.39 18.97 10.71
N LEU A 326 -3.03 19.50 9.54
CA LEU A 326 -1.98 20.50 9.39
C LEU A 326 -2.48 21.93 9.66
N ASN A 327 -3.80 22.12 9.76
CA ASN A 327 -4.45 23.41 9.91
C ASN A 327 -4.04 24.42 8.82
N VAL A 328 -4.11 23.97 7.56
CA VAL A 328 -3.78 24.77 6.37
C VAL A 328 -4.88 24.64 5.32
N LYS A 329 -4.87 25.51 4.31
CA LYS A 329 -5.85 25.49 3.22
C LYS A 329 -5.26 24.87 1.94
N PRO A 330 -6.10 24.34 1.04
CA PRO A 330 -5.69 23.92 -0.30
C PRO A 330 -4.78 24.95 -0.98
N GLY A 331 -3.68 24.47 -1.58
CA GLY A 331 -2.78 25.28 -2.42
C GLY A 331 -1.86 26.25 -1.68
N THR A 332 -1.89 26.28 -0.34
CA THR A 332 -1.06 27.22 0.44
C THR A 332 0.36 26.73 0.69
N VAL A 333 0.53 25.42 0.89
CA VAL A 333 1.81 24.78 1.21
C VAL A 333 1.84 23.34 0.70
N PRO A 334 3.03 22.78 0.42
CA PRO A 334 3.17 21.35 0.15
C PRO A 334 2.71 20.49 1.33
N ILE A 335 2.05 19.37 1.03
CA ILE A 335 1.65 18.37 2.03
C ILE A 335 2.46 17.10 1.77
N CYS A 336 3.19 16.65 2.79
CA CYS A 336 4.01 15.46 2.72
C CYS A 336 3.46 14.33 3.60
N HIS A 337 3.74 13.10 3.22
CA HIS A 337 3.49 11.90 4.03
C HIS A 337 4.51 10.81 3.71
N PHE A 338 4.78 9.92 4.66
CA PHE A 338 5.49 8.67 4.37
C PHE A 338 4.59 7.72 3.60
N ILE A 339 5.17 6.90 2.73
CA ILE A 339 4.45 5.74 2.19
C ILE A 339 4.65 4.53 3.11
N SER A 340 3.62 3.68 3.15
CA SER A 340 3.63 2.45 3.90
C SER A 340 4.70 1.47 3.40
N THR A 341 5.07 0.51 4.23
CA THR A 341 6.16 -0.45 3.92
C THR A 341 5.82 -1.42 2.78
N ASP A 342 4.53 -1.57 2.51
CA ASP A 342 3.91 -2.38 1.46
C ASP A 342 3.50 -1.56 0.23
N ALA A 343 3.72 -0.25 0.24
CA ALA A 343 3.53 0.60 -0.92
C ALA A 343 4.83 0.76 -1.72
N VAL A 344 4.69 1.11 -3.00
CA VAL A 344 5.81 1.38 -3.90
C VAL A 344 5.64 2.73 -4.58
N ALA A 345 6.68 3.53 -4.58
CA ALA A 345 6.78 4.75 -5.37
C ALA A 345 7.63 4.49 -6.62
N TRP A 346 7.17 5.01 -7.75
CA TRP A 346 7.82 4.92 -9.04
C TRP A 346 8.21 6.32 -9.50
N VAL A 347 9.48 6.47 -9.87
CA VAL A 347 10.06 7.73 -10.36
C VAL A 347 10.87 7.46 -11.62
N PRO A 348 11.02 8.43 -12.53
CA PRO A 348 11.94 8.29 -13.65
C PRO A 348 13.39 8.25 -13.15
N LYS A 349 14.23 7.44 -13.79
CA LYS A 349 15.68 7.56 -13.69
C LYS A 349 16.13 8.66 -14.64
N HIS A 350 16.91 9.62 -14.15
CA HIS A 350 17.72 10.41 -15.07
C HIS A 350 18.64 9.46 -15.85
N LYS A 351 18.86 9.75 -17.15
CA LYS A 351 20.05 9.18 -17.80
C LYS A 351 21.24 9.69 -16.98
N SER A 352 22.09 8.79 -16.49
CA SER A 352 23.43 9.20 -16.07
C SER A 352 24.01 9.99 -17.23
N ALA A 353 24.31 11.27 -17.00
CA ALA A 353 24.92 12.14 -18.00
C ALA A 353 26.27 11.57 -18.43
#